data_AF-A0A936M4J0-F1
#
_entry.id   AF-A0A936M4J0-F1
#
_cell.length_a   1.000
_cell.length_b   1.000
_cell.length_c   1.000
_cell.angle_alpha   90.00
_cell.angle_beta   90.00
_cell.angle_gamma   90.00
#
_symmetry.space_group_name_H-M   'P 1'
#
loop_
_entity.id
_entity.type
_entity.pdbx_description
1 polymer ?
#
loop_
_entity_poly.entity_id
_entity_poly.type
_entity_poly.pdbx_seq_one_letter_code
_entity_poly.pdbx_strand_id
1 'polypeptide(L)'
;MTLALAAGIGCKRREGISVAHTDEDSATLASMVHMADPRAKTQLLSGFHDVEHNAWRWTAKSFSVALRPPAGAREKGARLQFKFAVPDPVIERLNAVSLTATAGGRGLSPETYTQSGEFTYTRDVPAEVLSGEAVNVEFTLDKAIPAGVFDGRELGVIASSIALDTK
;
A
#
# COMPACT_ATOMS: atom_id res chain seq x y z
N MET A 1 -0.08 -6.03 66.66
CA MET A 1 1.14 -5.81 65.85
C MET A 1 1.55 -7.17 65.30
N THR A 2 1.71 -7.23 63.99
CA THR A 2 1.70 -8.38 63.05
C THR A 2 2.87 -9.37 63.20
N LEU A 3 2.66 -10.67 62.90
CA LEU A 3 3.53 -11.60 62.12
C LEU A 3 2.88 -13.00 62.10
N ALA A 4 2.31 -13.51 61.00
CA ALA A 4 2.92 -14.14 59.82
C ALA A 4 2.73 -15.68 59.85
N LEU A 5 1.89 -16.21 58.94
CA LEU A 5 1.74 -17.65 58.64
C LEU A 5 2.57 -18.02 57.40
N ALA A 6 3.14 -19.23 57.40
CA ALA A 6 3.75 -19.84 56.23
C ALA A 6 3.45 -21.35 56.12
N ALA A 7 3.43 -21.81 54.86
CA ALA A 7 3.43 -23.19 54.31
C ALA A 7 2.09 -23.97 54.35
N GLY A 8 1.63 -24.68 53.30
CA GLY A 8 2.13 -24.99 51.96
C GLY A 8 1.24 -26.08 51.31
N ILE A 9 1.54 -26.47 50.05
CA ILE A 9 0.99 -27.60 49.24
C ILE A 9 -0.39 -27.30 48.60
N GLY A 10 -0.70 -27.54 47.32
CA GLY A 10 -0.03 -28.21 46.21
C GLY A 10 -0.95 -28.26 44.97
N CYS A 11 -0.32 -28.46 43.81
CA CYS A 11 -0.77 -28.58 42.42
C CYS A 11 -2.25 -28.85 42.07
N LYS A 12 -2.77 -28.14 41.05
CA LYS A 12 -3.05 -28.71 39.70
C LYS A 12 -3.47 -27.61 38.69
N ARG A 13 -2.51 -26.94 38.04
CA ARG A 13 -2.79 -26.14 36.84
C ARG A 13 -2.46 -27.02 35.63
N ARG A 14 -3.49 -27.44 34.89
CA ARG A 14 -3.32 -28.02 33.55
C ARG A 14 -2.91 -26.86 32.65
N GLU A 15 -1.61 -26.68 32.45
CA GLU A 15 -1.09 -25.92 31.33
C GLU A 15 -1.40 -26.72 30.07
N GLY A 16 -2.50 -26.33 29.42
CA GLY A 16 -2.67 -26.62 28.02
C GLY A 16 -1.51 -25.96 27.29
N ILE A 17 -0.57 -26.76 26.84
CA ILE A 17 0.40 -26.37 25.83
C ILE A 17 -0.45 -26.09 24.58
N SER A 18 -0.92 -24.86 24.45
CA SER A 18 -1.35 -24.34 23.17
C SER A 18 -0.07 -24.19 22.37
N VAL A 19 0.27 -25.26 21.66
CA VAL A 19 1.21 -25.24 20.54
C VAL A 19 0.66 -24.15 19.63
N ALA A 20 1.26 -22.96 19.71
CA ALA A 20 1.01 -21.92 18.73
C ALA A 20 1.45 -22.54 17.40
N HIS A 21 0.46 -22.82 16.58
CA HIS A 21 0.62 -23.28 15.22
C HIS A 21 1.73 -22.48 14.57
N THR A 22 2.71 -23.18 14.02
CA THR A 22 3.60 -22.60 13.01
C THR A 22 2.70 -22.28 11.83
N ASP A 23 2.19 -21.06 11.78
CA ASP A 23 1.66 -20.50 10.56
C ASP A 23 2.86 -20.37 9.62
N GLU A 24 2.99 -21.37 8.74
CA GLU A 24 3.77 -21.21 7.52
C GLU A 24 3.17 -20.03 6.76
N ASP A 25 3.77 -18.86 6.97
CA ASP A 25 3.41 -17.55 6.40
C ASP A 25 3.69 -17.57 4.89
N SER A 26 2.88 -18.34 4.17
CA SER A 26 2.74 -18.24 2.72
C SER A 26 2.05 -16.92 2.47
N ALA A 27 2.82 -15.83 2.42
CA ALA A 27 2.34 -14.46 2.30
C ALA A 27 1.30 -14.35 1.18
N THR A 28 0.03 -14.36 1.55
CA THR A 28 -1.06 -14.27 0.59
C THR A 28 -1.19 -12.78 0.21
N LEU A 29 -1.16 -12.45 -1.07
CA LEU A 29 -1.21 -11.05 -1.54
C LEU A 29 -2.44 -10.31 -0.98
N ALA A 30 -2.27 -9.12 -0.45
CA ALA A 30 -3.36 -8.30 0.04
C ALA A 30 -4.07 -7.54 -1.10
N SER A 31 -5.36 -7.27 -0.93
CA SER A 31 -6.11 -6.34 -1.80
C SER A 31 -5.82 -4.89 -1.48
N MET A 32 -5.22 -4.60 -0.33
CA MET A 32 -4.81 -3.28 0.12
C MET A 32 -3.38 -3.32 0.65
N VAL A 33 -2.59 -2.34 0.26
CA VAL A 33 -1.20 -2.15 0.68
C VAL A 33 -1.07 -0.79 1.34
N HIS A 34 -0.57 -0.78 2.58
CA HIS A 34 -0.16 0.43 3.29
C HIS A 34 1.35 0.63 3.14
N MET A 35 1.79 1.85 2.80
CA MET A 35 3.21 2.11 2.54
C MET A 35 4.10 1.96 3.77
N ALA A 36 3.51 2.12 4.96
CA ALA A 36 4.14 1.88 6.26
C ALA A 36 4.37 0.40 6.58
N ASP A 37 3.61 -0.51 5.98
CA ASP A 37 3.66 -1.93 6.36
C ASP A 37 4.88 -2.62 5.72
N PRO A 38 5.86 -3.09 6.50
CA PRO A 38 7.01 -3.79 5.96
C PRO A 38 6.64 -5.09 5.23
N ARG A 39 5.52 -5.72 5.57
CA ARG A 39 5.03 -6.94 4.91
C ARG A 39 4.56 -6.67 3.49
N ALA A 40 4.12 -5.45 3.21
CA ALA A 40 3.67 -5.07 1.88
C ALA A 40 4.80 -4.95 0.85
N LYS A 41 6.06 -4.99 1.28
CA LYS A 41 7.23 -4.88 0.39
C LYS A 41 7.24 -5.91 -0.74
N THR A 42 6.68 -7.10 -0.51
CA THR A 42 6.56 -8.16 -1.54
C THR A 42 5.59 -7.79 -2.67
N GLN A 43 4.66 -6.86 -2.41
CA GLN A 43 3.68 -6.37 -3.38
C GLN A 43 4.12 -5.06 -4.06
N LEU A 44 5.06 -4.32 -3.47
CA LEU A 44 5.64 -3.12 -4.07
C LEU A 44 6.69 -3.52 -5.13
N LEU A 45 6.29 -3.59 -6.39
CA LEU A 45 7.11 -4.15 -7.47
C LEU A 45 8.23 -3.20 -7.91
N SER A 46 7.93 -1.91 -8.05
CA SER A 46 8.90 -0.90 -8.50
C SER A 46 8.50 0.52 -8.14
N GLY A 47 9.47 1.44 -8.14
CA GLY A 47 9.23 2.89 -8.07
C GLY A 47 8.78 3.42 -6.72
N PHE A 48 8.91 2.65 -5.64
CA PHE A 48 8.73 3.12 -4.27
C PHE A 48 10.07 3.29 -3.58
N HIS A 49 10.30 4.46 -3.01
CA HIS A 49 11.46 4.72 -2.16
C HIS A 49 11.27 4.12 -0.77
N ASP A 50 12.28 4.26 0.09
CA ASP A 50 12.22 3.79 1.48
C ASP A 50 11.08 4.43 2.26
N VAL A 51 10.65 3.72 3.31
CA VAL A 51 9.61 4.22 4.22
C VAL A 51 10.16 5.41 5.00
N GLU A 52 9.40 6.49 5.03
CA GLU A 52 9.71 7.69 5.79
C GLU A 52 8.69 7.87 6.91
N HIS A 53 9.20 8.30 8.07
CA HIS A 53 8.42 8.53 9.29
C HIS A 53 7.49 7.36 9.70
N ASN A 54 7.84 6.12 9.32
CA ASN A 54 7.04 4.92 9.53
C ASN A 54 5.59 5.01 8.99
N ALA A 55 5.35 5.85 7.98
CA ALA A 55 3.99 6.16 7.54
C ALA A 55 3.81 6.08 6.02
N TRP A 56 4.80 6.53 5.25
CA TRP A 56 4.62 6.81 3.83
C TRP A 56 5.89 6.53 3.03
N ARG A 57 5.76 6.54 1.69
CA ARG A 57 6.89 6.39 0.76
C ARG A 57 6.79 7.42 -0.34
N TRP A 58 7.90 8.04 -0.72
CA TRP A 58 7.96 8.73 -2.01
C TRP A 58 7.86 7.72 -3.14
N THR A 59 7.24 8.16 -4.24
CA THR A 59 7.24 7.43 -5.51
C THR A 59 8.27 8.03 -6.47
N ALA A 60 8.79 7.21 -7.38
CA ALA A 60 9.40 7.66 -8.63
C ALA A 60 8.30 8.09 -9.62
N LYS A 61 8.68 8.57 -10.81
CA LYS A 61 7.71 8.94 -11.86
C LYS A 61 6.79 7.77 -12.25
N SER A 62 7.34 6.56 -12.31
CA SER A 62 6.61 5.33 -12.58
C SER A 62 6.80 4.36 -11.43
N PHE A 63 5.69 3.80 -10.94
CA PHE A 63 5.69 2.88 -9.80
C PHE A 63 4.58 1.84 -9.99
N SER A 64 4.76 0.65 -9.41
CA SER A 64 3.83 -0.46 -9.65
C SER A 64 3.67 -1.38 -8.46
N VAL A 65 2.45 -1.87 -8.26
CA VAL A 65 2.07 -2.75 -7.15
C VAL A 65 1.31 -3.96 -7.69
N ALA A 66 1.54 -5.14 -7.11
CA ALA A 66 0.69 -6.31 -7.31
C ALA A 66 -0.37 -6.35 -6.23
N LEU A 67 -1.65 -6.41 -6.60
CA LEU A 67 -2.77 -6.50 -5.66
C LEU A 67 -3.58 -7.76 -5.91
N ARG A 68 -4.09 -8.38 -4.85
CA ARG A 68 -5.09 -9.44 -4.99
C ARG A 68 -6.47 -8.83 -5.29
N PRO A 69 -7.18 -9.28 -6.33
CA PRO A 69 -8.58 -8.92 -6.50
C PRO A 69 -9.42 -9.30 -5.28
N PRO A 70 -10.25 -8.39 -4.71
CA PRO A 70 -11.08 -8.73 -3.56
C PRO A 70 -12.18 -9.72 -3.95
N ALA A 71 -12.82 -10.33 -2.94
CA ALA A 71 -13.91 -11.27 -3.18
C ALA A 71 -15.04 -10.63 -4.01
N GLY A 72 -15.53 -11.36 -5.01
CA GLY A 72 -16.57 -10.91 -5.95
C GLY A 72 -16.08 -9.98 -7.08
N ALA A 73 -14.81 -9.59 -7.08
CA ALA A 73 -14.26 -8.71 -8.12
C ALA A 73 -14.25 -9.36 -9.52
N ARG A 74 -14.20 -10.70 -9.57
CA ARG A 74 -14.26 -11.49 -10.81
C ARG A 74 -15.60 -11.41 -11.53
N GLU A 75 -16.68 -11.08 -10.82
CA GLU A 75 -18.00 -10.88 -11.44
C GLU A 75 -18.37 -9.40 -11.54
N LYS A 76 -18.04 -8.60 -10.51
CA LYS A 76 -18.54 -7.22 -10.37
C LYS A 76 -17.52 -6.15 -10.77
N GLY A 77 -16.27 -6.53 -10.94
CA GLY A 77 -15.16 -5.58 -10.98
C GLY A 77 -14.81 -5.06 -9.58
N ALA A 78 -13.87 -4.13 -9.53
CA ALA A 78 -13.43 -3.48 -8.31
C ALA A 78 -13.25 -1.98 -8.53
N ARG A 79 -12.96 -1.26 -7.44
CA ARG A 79 -12.55 0.13 -7.45
C ARG A 79 -11.10 0.22 -6.98
N LEU A 80 -10.23 0.68 -7.87
CA LEU A 80 -8.87 1.07 -7.51
C LEU A 80 -8.92 2.37 -6.72
N GLN A 81 -8.30 2.39 -5.55
CA GLN A 81 -8.06 3.59 -4.76
C GLN A 81 -6.57 3.76 -4.51
N PHE A 82 -6.01 4.90 -4.90
CA PHE A 82 -4.66 5.31 -4.50
C PHE A 82 -4.76 6.58 -3.65
N LYS A 83 -4.39 6.47 -2.38
CA LYS A 83 -4.30 7.59 -1.43
C LYS A 83 -2.87 8.10 -1.38
N PHE A 84 -2.71 9.39 -1.61
CA PHE A 84 -1.40 10.03 -1.69
C PHE A 84 -1.49 11.52 -1.36
N ALA A 85 -0.34 12.13 -1.12
CA ALA A 85 -0.19 13.57 -1.05
C ALA A 85 0.64 14.09 -2.23
N VAL A 86 0.26 15.27 -2.73
CA VAL A 86 1.09 16.09 -3.62
C VAL A 86 1.73 17.19 -2.75
N PRO A 87 3.05 17.14 -2.51
CA PRO A 87 3.71 18.15 -1.67
C PRO A 87 3.89 19.50 -2.39
N ASP A 88 4.00 20.60 -1.63
CA ASP A 88 4.21 21.94 -2.18
C ASP A 88 5.38 22.00 -3.18
N PRO A 89 6.57 21.40 -2.91
CA PRO A 89 7.68 21.45 -3.85
C PRO A 89 7.37 20.85 -5.24
N VAL A 90 6.42 19.92 -5.32
CA VAL A 90 5.98 19.31 -6.59
C VAL A 90 5.19 20.33 -7.40
N ILE A 91 4.22 21.01 -6.79
CA ILE A 91 3.42 22.03 -7.47
C ILE A 91 4.24 23.27 -7.78
N GLU A 92 5.06 23.75 -6.84
CA GLU A 92 5.91 24.93 -7.04
C GLU A 92 6.88 24.76 -8.23
N ARG A 93 7.41 23.54 -8.42
CA ARG A 93 8.38 23.25 -9.49
C ARG A 93 7.74 22.83 -10.81
N LEU A 94 6.66 22.05 -10.76
CA LEU A 94 6.08 21.40 -11.94
C LEU A 94 4.76 22.03 -12.41
N ASN A 95 4.19 22.95 -11.61
CA ASN A 95 2.89 23.60 -11.74
C ASN A 95 1.68 22.66 -11.65
N ALA A 96 1.78 21.47 -12.22
CA ALA A 96 0.79 20.43 -12.18
C ALA A 96 1.44 19.07 -12.46
N VAL A 97 0.79 18.01 -11.98
CA VAL A 97 1.15 16.62 -12.29
C VAL A 97 -0.09 15.83 -12.68
N SER A 98 0.03 15.03 -13.75
CA SER A 98 -1.03 14.14 -14.21
C SER A 98 -0.68 12.70 -13.86
N LEU A 99 -1.57 12.02 -13.16
CA LEU A 99 -1.49 10.61 -12.83
C LEU A 99 -2.28 9.79 -13.86
N THR A 100 -1.63 8.79 -14.42
CA THR A 100 -2.23 7.72 -15.22
C THR A 100 -2.03 6.39 -14.51
N ALA A 101 -2.91 5.42 -14.80
CA ALA A 101 -2.74 4.07 -14.30
C ALA A 101 -3.18 3.01 -15.33
N THR A 102 -2.59 1.83 -15.25
CA THR A 102 -3.07 0.60 -15.88
C THR A 102 -3.37 -0.44 -14.81
N ALA A 103 -4.37 -1.28 -15.03
CA ALA A 103 -4.64 -2.46 -14.20
C ALA A 103 -4.71 -3.70 -15.11
N GLY A 104 -3.78 -4.64 -14.93
CA GLY A 104 -3.66 -5.81 -15.81
C GLY A 104 -3.48 -5.41 -17.28
N GLY A 105 -2.75 -4.31 -17.54
CA GLY A 105 -2.56 -3.74 -18.88
C GLY A 105 -3.73 -2.92 -19.42
N ARG A 106 -4.87 -2.85 -18.73
CA ARG A 106 -5.99 -1.97 -19.13
C ARG A 106 -5.77 -0.55 -18.64
N GLY A 107 -5.71 0.40 -19.56
CA GLY A 107 -5.63 1.83 -19.24
C GLY A 107 -6.85 2.34 -18.48
N LEU A 108 -6.59 3.12 -17.43
CA LEU A 108 -7.57 3.82 -16.63
C LEU A 108 -7.49 5.33 -16.93
N SER A 109 -8.61 6.05 -16.77
CA SER A 109 -8.64 7.48 -17.10
C SER A 109 -7.66 8.30 -16.24
N PRO A 110 -6.89 9.22 -16.82
CA PRO A 110 -5.96 10.06 -16.06
C PRO A 110 -6.67 11.01 -15.09
N GLU A 111 -5.90 11.62 -14.20
CA GLU A 111 -6.31 12.76 -13.37
C GLU A 111 -5.16 13.75 -13.21
N THR A 112 -5.46 15.05 -13.20
CA THR A 112 -4.44 16.11 -13.08
C THR A 112 -4.63 16.87 -11.78
N TYR A 113 -3.53 17.06 -11.06
CA TYR A 113 -3.46 17.77 -9.79
C TYR A 113 -2.66 19.05 -9.96
N THR A 114 -3.28 20.19 -9.64
CA THR A 114 -2.71 21.53 -9.75
C THR A 114 -2.49 22.19 -8.37
N GLN A 115 -2.83 21.50 -7.29
CA GLN A 115 -2.73 21.97 -5.92
C GLN A 115 -2.03 20.92 -5.08
N SER A 116 -1.34 21.38 -4.04
CA SER A 116 -0.78 20.51 -3.02
C SER A 116 -1.88 20.05 -2.06
N GLY A 117 -1.60 18.97 -1.33
CA GLY A 117 -2.53 18.38 -0.37
C GLY A 117 -2.72 16.89 -0.56
N GLU A 118 -3.69 16.33 0.15
CA GLU A 118 -4.05 14.92 0.10
C GLU A 118 -5.14 14.65 -0.95
N PHE A 119 -4.97 13.57 -1.70
CA PHE A 119 -5.87 13.17 -2.77
C PHE A 119 -6.15 11.67 -2.74
N THR A 120 -7.25 11.27 -3.39
CA THR A 120 -7.54 9.86 -3.66
C THR A 120 -7.88 9.69 -5.13
N TYR A 121 -6.98 9.08 -5.89
CA TYR A 121 -7.25 8.68 -7.26
C TYR A 121 -8.11 7.42 -7.25
N THR A 122 -9.32 7.53 -7.81
CA THR A 122 -10.33 6.47 -7.77
C THR A 122 -10.76 6.07 -9.16
N ARG A 123 -10.59 4.80 -9.55
CA ARG A 123 -11.04 4.31 -10.86
C ARG A 123 -11.69 2.95 -10.78
N ASP A 124 -12.70 2.77 -11.61
CA ASP A 124 -13.32 1.47 -11.80
C ASP A 124 -12.41 0.54 -12.60
N VAL A 125 -12.21 -0.66 -12.09
CA VAL A 125 -11.46 -1.74 -12.74
C VAL A 125 -12.45 -2.81 -13.18
N PRO A 126 -12.53 -3.14 -14.47
CA PRO A 126 -13.50 -4.11 -14.97
C PRO A 126 -13.20 -5.52 -14.48
N ALA A 127 -14.22 -6.38 -14.43
CA ALA A 127 -14.10 -7.75 -13.93
C ALA A 127 -13.13 -8.59 -14.76
N GLU A 128 -13.08 -8.33 -16.08
CA GLU A 128 -12.25 -9.07 -17.03
C GLU A 128 -10.76 -9.06 -16.68
N VAL A 129 -10.25 -7.96 -16.09
CA VAL A 129 -8.83 -7.84 -15.70
C VAL A 129 -8.54 -8.35 -14.29
N LEU A 130 -9.56 -8.81 -13.56
CA LEU A 130 -9.50 -9.25 -12.16
C LEU A 130 -9.69 -10.76 -12.00
N SER A 131 -9.61 -11.52 -13.10
CA SER A 131 -9.83 -12.97 -13.14
C SER A 131 -8.70 -13.80 -12.50
N GLY A 132 -7.48 -13.25 -12.38
CA GLY A 132 -6.32 -13.91 -11.79
C GLY A 132 -6.28 -13.89 -10.26
N GLU A 133 -5.20 -14.44 -9.69
CA GLU A 133 -4.89 -14.37 -8.26
C GLU A 133 -4.24 -13.04 -7.84
N ALA A 134 -3.69 -12.32 -8.82
CA ALA A 134 -3.07 -11.01 -8.68
C ALA A 134 -3.36 -10.18 -9.94
N VAL A 135 -3.42 -8.86 -9.76
CA VAL A 135 -3.41 -7.88 -10.83
C VAL A 135 -2.29 -6.89 -10.57
N ASN A 136 -1.46 -6.67 -11.58
CA ASN A 136 -0.46 -5.61 -11.53
C ASN A 136 -1.15 -4.29 -11.85
N VAL A 137 -0.87 -3.29 -11.01
CA VAL A 137 -1.32 -1.92 -11.21
C VAL A 137 -0.08 -1.06 -11.38
N GLU A 138 0.08 -0.49 -12.56
CA GLU A 138 1.17 0.42 -12.88
C GLU A 138 0.64 1.84 -12.91
N PHE A 139 1.34 2.73 -12.22
CA PHE A 139 1.05 4.16 -12.19
C PHE A 139 2.16 4.90 -12.91
N THR A 140 1.80 5.98 -13.58
CA THR A 140 2.78 6.89 -14.19
C THR A 140 2.33 8.33 -14.04
N LEU A 141 3.20 9.15 -13.49
CA LEU A 141 3.11 10.59 -13.50
C LEU A 141 3.66 11.11 -14.84
N ASP A 142 3.07 12.15 -15.40
CA ASP A 142 3.61 12.81 -16.60
C ASP A 142 4.98 13.47 -16.32
N LYS A 143 5.18 13.93 -15.08
CA LYS A 143 6.37 14.63 -14.58
C LYS A 143 6.71 14.18 -13.15
N ALA A 144 7.98 14.30 -12.80
CA ALA A 144 8.49 14.14 -11.43
C ALA A 144 9.64 15.14 -11.22
N ILE A 145 9.94 15.47 -9.97
CA ILE A 145 11.14 16.25 -9.64
C ILE A 145 12.36 15.34 -9.88
N PRO A 146 13.32 15.73 -10.73
CA PRO A 146 14.50 14.91 -10.98
C PRO A 146 15.40 14.83 -9.74
N ALA A 147 16.20 13.77 -9.67
CA ALA A 147 17.28 13.68 -8.70
C ALA A 147 18.20 14.90 -8.81
N GLY A 148 18.60 15.44 -7.66
CA GLY A 148 19.39 16.65 -7.57
C GLY A 148 20.35 16.64 -6.39
N VAL A 149 20.95 17.80 -6.13
CA VAL A 149 21.99 17.95 -5.10
C VAL A 149 21.42 17.81 -3.68
N PHE A 150 20.15 18.18 -3.47
CA PHE A 150 19.51 18.16 -2.16
C PHE A 150 18.79 16.85 -1.84
N ASP A 151 18.35 16.12 -2.87
CA ASP A 151 17.80 14.78 -2.76
C ASP A 151 18.23 13.98 -3.99
N GLY A 152 18.94 12.87 -3.78
CA GLY A 152 19.47 12.04 -4.86
C GLY A 152 18.42 11.17 -5.57
N ARG A 153 17.15 11.28 -5.19
CA ARG A 153 16.04 10.49 -5.73
C ARG A 153 15.22 11.31 -6.72
N GLU A 154 14.62 10.61 -7.69
CA GLU A 154 13.49 11.16 -8.44
C GLU A 154 12.23 11.14 -7.55
N LEU A 155 11.57 12.29 -7.37
CA LEU A 155 10.43 12.45 -6.47
C LEU A 155 9.15 12.78 -7.25
N GLY A 156 8.18 11.86 -7.20
CA GLY A 156 6.83 12.01 -7.73
C GLY A 156 5.86 12.54 -6.67
N VAL A 157 5.01 11.66 -6.15
CA VAL A 157 4.06 11.93 -5.06
C VAL A 157 4.40 11.10 -3.82
N ILE A 158 3.84 11.47 -2.66
CA ILE A 158 3.96 10.69 -1.42
C ILE A 158 2.81 9.70 -1.33
N ALA A 159 3.09 8.41 -1.45
CA ALA A 159 2.11 7.34 -1.35
C ALA A 159 1.80 6.99 0.11
N SER A 160 0.51 6.79 0.42
CA SER A 160 0.03 6.33 1.72
C SER A 160 -0.57 4.92 1.65
N SER A 161 -1.45 4.67 0.69
CA SER A 161 -2.02 3.33 0.46
C SER A 161 -2.53 3.13 -0.96
N ILE A 162 -2.51 1.88 -1.44
CA ILE A 162 -3.16 1.48 -2.69
C ILE A 162 -4.06 0.28 -2.42
N ALA A 163 -5.30 0.31 -2.93
CA ALA A 163 -6.29 -0.74 -2.67
C ALA A 163 -7.15 -1.05 -3.90
N LEU A 164 -7.64 -2.29 -3.95
CA LEU A 164 -8.80 -2.70 -4.73
C LEU A 164 -9.94 -3.00 -3.78
N ASP A 165 -10.98 -2.19 -3.83
CA ASP A 165 -12.21 -2.40 -3.07
C ASP A 165 -13.28 -3.05 -3.95
N THR A 166 -14.11 -3.89 -3.33
CA THR A 166 -15.30 -4.44 -4.01
C THR A 166 -16.26 -3.31 -4.39
N LYS A 167 -16.91 -3.42 -5.54
CA LYS A 167 -17.98 -2.50 -5.97
C LYS A 167 -19.30 -2.73 -5.23
#